data_AF-A0A8K1C8Z4-F1
#
_entry.id   AF-A0A8K1C8Z4-F1
#
_cell.length_a   1.000
_cell.length_b   1.000
_cell.length_c   1.000
_cell.angle_alpha   90.00
_cell.angle_beta   90.00
_cell.angle_gamma   90.00
#
_symmetry.space_group_name_H-M   'P 1'
#
loop_
_entity.id
_entity.type
_entity.pdbx_description
1 polymer ?
#
loop_
_entity_poly.entity_id
_entity_poly.type
_entity_poly.pdbx_seq_one_letter_code
_entity_poly.pdbx_strand_id
1 'polypeptide(L)'
;MVLMRSVSTLRALRTPLQPAAVQACAFSTNKRTYPSFTKYGTESAFQAQPVAPVYASVPGREYLKTKRSGSVMLSWAHAAENSKSKSYSYNDKVFFSLSPTEVGLVLEVLDAKLAEVTLTHSPNMNSKDAAEKARRSLLDIKRVTGPDGHPNTEINVVTTNSSHAEVEEKVSLNAGETRVLKELLIYSLPRLYGFNLALEGSPIVEGAGNGGSDNWNQGGRGKNSQNTSGGAAPEWPF
;
A
#
# COMPACT_ATOMS: atom_id res chain seq x y z
N MET A 1 60.49 46.01 -37.64
CA MET A 1 59.28 46.09 -36.79
C MET A 1 58.22 45.17 -37.41
N VAL A 2 58.15 43.91 -36.96
CA VAL A 2 57.25 42.87 -37.49
C VAL A 2 56.51 42.29 -36.29
N LEU A 3 55.18 42.46 -36.27
CA LEU A 3 54.31 42.03 -35.18
C LEU A 3 53.67 40.69 -35.57
N MET A 4 54.12 39.60 -34.95
CA MET A 4 53.45 38.29 -35.03
C MET A 4 52.16 38.31 -34.22
N ARG A 5 51.03 37.99 -34.85
CA ARG A 5 49.75 37.75 -34.16
C ARG A 5 49.61 36.26 -33.86
N SER A 6 49.45 35.96 -32.58
CA SER A 6 49.17 34.63 -32.02
C SER A 6 47.74 34.19 -32.36
N VAL A 7 47.58 32.93 -32.77
CA VAL A 7 46.28 32.27 -33.02
C VAL A 7 45.96 31.40 -31.81
N SER A 8 44.99 31.82 -31.00
CA SER A 8 44.48 31.04 -29.86
C SER A 8 43.39 30.08 -30.32
N THR A 9 43.70 28.78 -30.33
CA THR A 9 42.75 27.70 -30.57
C THR A 9 41.89 27.45 -29.33
N LEU A 10 40.59 27.77 -29.40
CA LEU A 10 39.61 27.41 -28.38
C LEU A 10 39.24 25.92 -28.51
N ARG A 11 39.66 25.12 -27.53
CA ARG A 11 39.31 23.69 -27.42
C ARG A 11 38.02 23.57 -26.63
N ALA A 12 36.90 23.32 -27.31
CA ALA A 12 35.61 23.07 -26.68
C ALA A 12 35.63 21.73 -25.92
N LEU A 13 35.44 21.79 -24.60
CA LEU A 13 35.24 20.62 -23.74
C LEU A 13 33.84 20.05 -24.03
N ARG A 14 33.79 18.86 -24.64
CA ARG A 14 32.58 18.04 -24.72
C ARG A 14 32.37 17.35 -23.37
N THR A 15 31.44 17.86 -22.58
CA THR A 15 30.90 17.14 -21.41
C THR A 15 29.95 16.06 -21.92
N PRO A 16 30.15 14.77 -21.62
CA PRO A 16 29.13 13.77 -21.90
C PRO A 16 27.95 14.00 -20.94
N LEU A 17 26.76 14.26 -21.52
CA LEU A 17 25.49 14.16 -20.80
C LEU A 17 25.33 12.71 -20.34
N GLN A 18 25.61 12.46 -19.05
CA GLN A 18 25.16 11.25 -18.40
C GLN A 18 23.62 11.24 -18.43
N PRO A 19 22.98 10.13 -18.84
CA PRO A 19 21.55 9.99 -18.61
C PRO A 19 21.36 10.02 -17.09
N ALA A 20 20.56 10.98 -16.62
CA ALA A 20 20.09 10.99 -15.25
C ALA A 20 19.31 9.69 -15.04
N ALA A 21 19.95 8.71 -14.40
CA ALA A 21 19.23 7.59 -13.85
C ALA A 21 18.19 8.19 -12.91
N VAL A 22 16.92 8.07 -13.28
CA VAL A 22 15.82 8.26 -12.34
C VAL A 22 16.01 7.14 -11.33
N GLN A 23 16.83 7.40 -10.31
CA GLN A 23 16.87 6.63 -9.09
C GLN A 23 15.51 6.87 -8.45
N ALA A 24 14.53 6.06 -8.86
CA ALA A 24 13.36 5.83 -8.04
C ALA A 24 13.93 5.45 -6.68
N CYS A 25 13.64 6.27 -5.67
CA CYS A 25 14.11 6.11 -4.31
C CYS A 25 13.47 4.84 -3.71
N ALA A 26 13.92 3.68 -4.16
CA ALA A 26 13.67 2.42 -3.49
C ALA A 26 14.55 2.43 -2.24
N PHE A 27 14.06 3.10 -1.18
CA PHE A 27 14.49 2.82 0.18
C PHE A 27 13.98 1.41 0.56
N SER A 28 14.42 0.39 -0.18
CA SER A 28 14.27 -1.01 0.19
C SER A 28 15.33 -1.31 1.24
N THR A 29 15.10 -0.78 2.44
CA THR A 29 15.71 -1.43 3.60
C THR A 29 14.95 -2.74 3.78
N ASN A 30 15.63 -3.88 3.90
CA ASN A 30 15.01 -5.16 4.29
C ASN A 30 14.33 -5.13 5.68
N LYS A 31 14.17 -3.95 6.27
CA LYS A 31 13.54 -3.70 7.57
C LYS A 31 12.08 -3.33 7.34
N ARG A 32 11.21 -3.93 8.15
CA ARG A 32 9.78 -3.63 8.14
C ARG A 32 9.53 -2.23 8.70
N THR A 33 8.82 -1.40 7.94
CA THR A 33 8.34 -0.09 8.37
C THR A 33 6.85 -0.14 8.63
N TYR A 34 6.36 0.74 9.52
CA TYR A 34 4.95 0.81 9.92
C TYR A 34 4.44 2.25 9.75
N PRO A 35 4.27 2.72 8.51
CA PRO A 35 3.70 4.04 8.26
C PRO A 35 2.22 4.08 8.65
N SER A 36 1.78 5.21 9.19
CA SER A 36 0.37 5.42 9.52
C SER A 36 -0.06 6.87 9.33
N PHE A 37 -1.23 7.07 8.74
CA PHE A 37 -1.98 8.30 8.92
C PHE A 37 -2.72 8.19 10.26
N THR A 38 -2.61 9.20 11.13
CA THR A 38 -3.27 9.21 12.44
C THR A 38 -4.00 10.53 12.64
N LYS A 39 -5.26 10.45 13.06
CA LYS A 39 -6.10 11.57 13.50
C LYS A 39 -6.47 11.38 14.97
N TYR A 40 -6.27 12.41 15.77
CA TYR A 40 -6.73 12.45 17.15
C TYR A 40 -8.05 13.22 17.21
N GLY A 41 -9.15 12.50 17.52
CA GLY A 41 -10.50 13.04 17.57
C GLY A 41 -10.96 13.47 18.97
N THR A 42 -12.26 13.56 19.16
CA THR A 42 -12.85 13.75 20.50
C THR A 42 -13.24 12.42 21.12
N GLU A 43 -13.87 11.54 20.34
CA GLU A 43 -14.30 10.22 20.81
C GLU A 43 -13.22 9.16 20.61
N SER A 44 -12.46 9.24 19.51
CA SER A 44 -11.47 8.21 19.17
C SER A 44 -10.24 8.79 18.48
N ALA A 45 -9.12 8.08 18.59
CA ALA A 45 -7.98 8.24 17.69
C ALA A 45 -8.13 7.24 16.54
N PHE A 46 -8.10 7.75 15.32
CA PHE A 46 -8.22 6.98 14.09
C PHE A 46 -6.86 6.80 13.43
N GLN A 47 -6.59 5.60 12.93
CA GLN A 47 -5.39 5.30 12.16
C GLN A 47 -5.72 4.54 10.89
N ALA A 48 -5.02 4.86 9.79
CA ALA A 48 -5.04 4.11 8.54
C ALA A 48 -3.62 3.66 8.18
N GLN A 49 -3.44 2.36 7.96
CA GLN A 49 -2.15 1.73 7.70
C GLN A 49 -2.23 0.76 6.51
N PRO A 50 -1.35 0.86 5.51
CA PRO A 50 -1.31 -0.12 4.43
C PRO A 50 -0.74 -1.46 4.93
N VAL A 51 -1.34 -2.54 4.48
CA VAL A 51 -0.90 -3.92 4.68
C VAL A 51 -0.49 -4.49 3.33
N ALA A 52 0.79 -4.85 3.21
CA ALA A 52 1.33 -5.37 1.96
C ALA A 52 0.72 -6.73 1.55
N PRO A 53 0.61 -7.00 0.24
CA PRO A 53 0.25 -8.33 -0.26
C PRO A 53 1.28 -9.39 0.18
N VAL A 54 0.82 -10.63 0.28
CA VAL A 54 1.65 -11.80 0.62
C VAL A 54 1.72 -12.72 -0.58
N TYR A 55 2.92 -13.20 -0.88
CA TYR A 55 3.20 -14.10 -1.99
C TYR A 55 3.65 -15.47 -1.49
N ALA A 56 3.42 -16.49 -2.31
CA ALA A 56 3.90 -17.84 -2.09
C ALA A 56 4.70 -18.33 -3.29
N SER A 57 5.79 -19.03 -3.03
CA SER A 57 6.53 -19.76 -4.06
C SER A 57 5.70 -20.92 -4.59
N VAL A 58 5.74 -21.13 -5.89
CA VAL A 58 5.08 -22.28 -6.53
C VAL A 58 6.12 -23.38 -6.76
N PRO A 59 5.91 -24.61 -6.25
CA PRO A 59 6.87 -25.70 -6.44
C PRO A 59 7.18 -25.94 -7.93
N GLY A 60 8.47 -26.05 -8.25
CA GLY A 60 8.95 -26.29 -9.62
C GLY A 60 8.81 -25.11 -10.57
N ARG A 61 8.51 -23.89 -10.08
CA ARG A 61 8.39 -22.69 -10.91
C ARG A 61 9.21 -21.53 -10.34
N GLU A 62 9.76 -20.73 -11.24
CA GLU A 62 10.57 -19.55 -10.92
C GLU A 62 9.71 -18.27 -10.90
N TYR A 63 8.57 -18.31 -10.21
CA TYR A 63 7.78 -17.11 -9.95
C TYR A 63 7.02 -17.21 -8.63
N LEU A 64 6.63 -16.04 -8.12
CA LEU A 64 5.80 -15.90 -6.94
C LEU A 64 4.34 -15.69 -7.34
N LYS A 65 3.42 -16.40 -6.67
CA LYS A 65 1.97 -16.19 -6.84
C LYS A 65 1.41 -15.45 -5.63
N THR A 66 0.54 -14.48 -5.86
CA THR A 66 -0.18 -13.78 -4.78
C THR A 66 -1.02 -14.78 -3.97
N LYS A 67 -0.71 -14.93 -2.68
CA LYS A 67 -1.46 -15.75 -1.72
C LYS A 67 -2.56 -14.96 -1.02
N ARG A 68 -2.28 -13.68 -0.71
CA ARG A 68 -3.22 -12.75 -0.08
C ARG A 68 -2.98 -11.37 -0.66
N SER A 69 -4.04 -10.72 -1.15
CA SER A 69 -3.97 -9.32 -1.57
C SER A 69 -3.62 -8.40 -0.41
N GLY A 70 -3.07 -7.23 -0.70
CA GLY A 70 -2.91 -6.18 0.30
C GLY A 70 -4.25 -5.64 0.75
N SER A 71 -4.23 -4.88 1.84
CA SER A 71 -5.40 -4.17 2.38
C SER A 71 -4.97 -2.85 3.03
N VAL A 72 -5.93 -2.01 3.39
CA VAL A 72 -5.71 -0.88 4.31
C VAL A 72 -6.37 -1.23 5.63
N MET A 73 -5.59 -1.33 6.70
CA MET A 73 -6.10 -1.52 8.04
C MET A 73 -6.50 -0.18 8.63
N LEU A 74 -7.76 -0.06 8.99
CA LEU A 74 -8.29 1.03 9.79
C LEU A 74 -8.36 0.59 11.26
N SER A 75 -8.02 1.48 12.18
CA SER A 75 -8.16 1.20 13.60
C SER A 75 -8.58 2.43 14.39
N TRP A 76 -9.37 2.19 15.44
CA TRP A 76 -9.84 3.21 16.37
C TRP A 76 -9.40 2.85 17.77
N ALA A 77 -8.92 3.84 18.51
CA ALA A 77 -8.62 3.76 19.93
C ALA A 77 -9.54 4.73 20.67
N HIS A 78 -10.40 4.21 21.54
CA HIS A 78 -11.33 5.02 22.32
C HIS A 78 -10.59 6.06 23.16
N ALA A 79 -11.12 7.29 23.24
CA ALA A 79 -10.62 8.33 24.12
C ALA A 79 -11.02 8.03 25.57
N ALA A 80 -10.05 7.90 26.47
CA ALA A 80 -10.36 7.72 27.88
C ALA A 80 -10.93 9.02 28.46
N GLU A 81 -12.09 8.94 29.12
CA GLU A 81 -12.76 10.08 29.75
C GLU A 81 -11.99 10.66 30.94
N ASN A 82 -10.99 9.95 31.45
CA ASN A 82 -10.32 10.32 32.68
C ASN A 82 -9.10 11.22 32.42
N SER A 83 -9.12 12.37 33.09
CA SER A 83 -8.06 13.37 33.33
C SER A 83 -7.78 14.42 32.25
N LYS A 84 -7.28 15.57 32.74
CA LYS A 84 -7.07 16.91 32.12
C LYS A 84 -6.36 16.97 30.75
N SER A 85 -6.04 15.82 30.14
CA SER A 85 -5.45 15.65 28.83
C SER A 85 -6.06 14.42 28.16
N LYS A 86 -6.59 14.56 26.94
CA LYS A 86 -7.12 13.44 26.16
C LYS A 86 -6.05 12.35 26.01
N SER A 87 -6.35 11.14 26.49
CA SER A 87 -5.55 9.94 26.26
C SER A 87 -6.39 8.91 25.51
N TYR A 88 -5.75 7.97 24.81
CA TYR A 88 -6.44 6.99 23.97
C TYR A 88 -6.02 5.58 24.36
N SER A 89 -6.99 4.67 24.47
CA SER A 89 -6.75 3.28 24.83
C SER A 89 -6.28 2.46 23.62
N TYR A 90 -4.97 2.47 23.36
CA TYR A 90 -4.38 1.67 22.27
C TYR A 90 -4.37 0.16 22.52
N ASN A 91 -4.67 -0.27 23.75
CA ASN A 91 -4.71 -1.68 24.13
C ASN A 91 -6.02 -2.36 23.72
N ASP A 92 -7.13 -1.60 23.64
CA ASP A 92 -8.45 -2.10 23.24
C ASP A 92 -8.89 -1.43 21.94
N LYS A 93 -8.03 -1.53 20.91
CA LYS A 93 -8.38 -1.03 19.58
C LYS A 93 -9.39 -1.93 18.90
N VAL A 94 -10.28 -1.29 18.15
CA VAL A 94 -11.09 -1.97 17.14
C VAL A 94 -10.51 -1.76 15.75
N PHE A 95 -10.76 -2.71 14.86
CA PHE A 95 -10.14 -2.78 13.54
C PHE A 95 -11.19 -3.01 12.45
N PHE A 96 -10.95 -2.43 11.28
CA PHE A 96 -11.69 -2.72 10.06
C PHE A 96 -10.71 -2.74 8.89
N SER A 97 -10.71 -3.79 8.08
CA SER A 97 -9.78 -3.90 6.95
C SER A 97 -10.48 -3.57 5.63
N LEU A 98 -9.95 -2.63 4.86
CA LEU A 98 -10.43 -2.36 3.50
C LEU A 98 -9.65 -3.21 2.49
N SER A 99 -10.38 -4.02 1.73
CA SER A 99 -9.83 -4.62 0.50
C SER A 99 -9.58 -3.54 -0.57
N PRO A 100 -8.76 -3.81 -1.59
CA PRO A 100 -8.49 -2.83 -2.64
C PRO A 100 -9.74 -2.32 -3.36
N THR A 101 -10.75 -3.17 -3.56
CA THR A 101 -12.03 -2.77 -4.16
C THR A 101 -12.81 -1.83 -3.24
N GLU A 102 -12.83 -2.11 -1.94
CA GLU A 102 -13.49 -1.25 -0.95
C GLU A 102 -12.78 0.10 -0.79
N VAL A 103 -11.45 0.12 -0.90
CA VAL A 103 -10.70 1.38 -1.02
C VAL A 103 -11.21 2.21 -2.20
N GLY A 104 -11.50 1.58 -3.34
CA GLY A 104 -12.13 2.24 -4.48
C GLY A 104 -13.49 2.88 -4.13
N LEU A 105 -14.36 2.16 -3.42
CA LEU A 105 -15.66 2.70 -2.98
C LEU A 105 -15.49 3.87 -2.00
N VAL A 106 -14.56 3.76 -1.06
CA VAL A 106 -14.25 4.86 -0.14
C VAL A 106 -13.78 6.09 -0.92
N LEU A 107 -12.92 5.92 -1.92
CA LEU A 107 -12.44 7.01 -2.77
C LEU A 107 -13.59 7.72 -3.50
N GLU A 108 -14.61 7.00 -3.94
CA GLU A 108 -15.79 7.61 -4.57
C GLU A 108 -16.56 8.53 -3.60
N VAL A 109 -16.62 8.17 -2.30
CA VAL A 109 -17.14 9.06 -1.26
C VAL A 109 -16.21 10.26 -1.05
N LEU A 110 -14.89 10.05 -0.93
CA LEU A 110 -13.94 11.14 -0.73
C LEU A 110 -13.89 12.10 -1.94
N ASP A 111 -14.21 11.62 -3.14
CA ASP A 111 -14.37 12.40 -4.38
C ASP A 111 -15.68 13.16 -4.47
N ALA A 112 -16.61 13.00 -3.51
CA ALA A 112 -17.98 13.54 -3.58
C ALA A 112 -18.82 12.99 -4.74
N LYS A 113 -18.43 11.85 -5.33
CA LYS A 113 -19.26 11.13 -6.32
C LYS A 113 -20.34 10.30 -5.62
N LEU A 114 -20.06 9.85 -4.40
CA LEU A 114 -21.02 9.25 -3.48
C LEU A 114 -21.13 10.10 -2.21
N ALA A 115 -22.34 10.18 -1.64
CA ALA A 115 -22.55 10.88 -0.38
C ALA A 115 -22.12 10.03 0.83
N GLU A 116 -22.33 8.72 0.74
CA GLU A 116 -22.15 7.75 1.82
C GLU A 116 -21.85 6.36 1.25
N VAL A 117 -21.12 5.55 2.02
CA VAL A 117 -20.96 4.12 1.79
C VAL A 117 -20.94 3.38 3.12
N THR A 118 -21.64 2.24 3.16
CA THR A 118 -21.61 1.32 4.31
C THR A 118 -21.04 -0.03 3.86
N LEU A 119 -20.05 -0.53 4.58
CA LEU A 119 -19.37 -1.80 4.31
C LEU A 119 -19.59 -2.76 5.49
N THR A 120 -19.90 -4.02 5.18
CA THR A 120 -20.20 -5.04 6.20
C THR A 120 -19.24 -6.20 6.12
N HIS A 121 -18.50 -6.45 7.20
CA HIS A 121 -17.55 -7.54 7.32
C HIS A 121 -18.04 -8.59 8.30
N SER A 122 -17.59 -9.82 8.09
CA SER A 122 -17.83 -10.97 8.97
C SER A 122 -16.48 -11.58 9.36
N PRO A 123 -15.76 -11.01 10.36
CA PRO A 123 -14.36 -11.35 10.62
C PRO A 123 -14.12 -12.85 10.84
N ASN A 124 -15.09 -13.49 11.49
CA ASN A 124 -15.05 -14.89 11.90
C ASN A 124 -16.00 -15.76 11.06
N MET A 125 -16.27 -15.40 9.79
CA MET A 125 -17.19 -16.12 8.91
C MET A 125 -16.92 -17.62 8.78
N ASN A 126 -15.65 -18.03 8.94
CA ASN A 126 -15.21 -19.43 8.88
C ASN A 126 -15.01 -20.07 10.26
N SER A 127 -15.40 -19.38 11.35
CA SER A 127 -15.34 -19.94 12.69
C SER A 127 -16.28 -21.13 12.84
N LYS A 128 -15.87 -22.10 13.65
CA LYS A 128 -16.70 -23.23 14.07
C LYS A 128 -17.71 -22.82 15.14
N ASP A 129 -17.42 -21.75 15.87
CA ASP A 129 -18.32 -21.18 16.88
C ASP A 129 -19.38 -20.32 16.17
N ALA A 130 -20.66 -20.64 16.41
CA ALA A 130 -21.78 -19.96 15.79
C ALA A 130 -21.93 -18.49 16.22
N ALA A 131 -21.64 -18.17 17.49
CA ALA A 131 -21.68 -16.80 18.00
C ALA A 131 -20.57 -15.97 17.37
N GLU A 132 -19.36 -16.53 17.28
CA GLU A 132 -18.25 -15.90 16.57
C GLU A 132 -18.57 -15.68 15.09
N LYS A 133 -19.14 -16.69 14.43
CA LYS A 133 -19.52 -16.64 13.01
C LYS A 133 -20.60 -15.59 12.72
N ALA A 134 -21.49 -15.33 13.68
CA ALA A 134 -22.55 -14.34 13.57
C ALA A 134 -22.04 -12.89 13.70
N ARG A 135 -20.81 -12.68 14.21
CA ARG A 135 -20.28 -11.32 14.39
C ARG A 135 -20.19 -10.57 13.07
N ARG A 136 -20.59 -9.30 13.14
CA ARG A 136 -20.53 -8.35 12.04
C ARG A 136 -19.78 -7.11 12.48
N SER A 137 -19.05 -6.54 11.54
CA SER A 137 -18.46 -5.22 11.67
C SER A 137 -19.04 -4.36 10.55
N LEU A 138 -19.52 -3.18 10.89
CA LEU A 138 -20.09 -2.22 9.97
C LEU A 138 -19.17 -0.99 9.95
N LEU A 139 -18.78 -0.56 8.76
CA LEU A 139 -18.06 0.69 8.54
C LEU A 139 -18.94 1.61 7.72
N ASP A 140 -19.27 2.76 8.27
CA ASP A 140 -20.03 3.81 7.63
C ASP A 140 -19.12 5.01 7.35
N ILE A 141 -19.08 5.47 6.10
CA ILE A 141 -18.30 6.64 5.70
C ILE A 141 -19.19 7.57 4.91
N LYS A 142 -19.33 8.80 5.40
CA LYS A 142 -20.20 9.80 4.78
C LYS A 142 -19.59 11.18 4.77
N ARG A 143 -20.02 11.98 3.80
CA ARG A 143 -19.71 13.41 3.74
C ARG A 143 -20.79 14.22 4.42
N VAL A 144 -20.36 15.15 5.26
CA VAL A 144 -21.24 16.08 5.97
C VAL A 144 -20.69 17.49 5.86
N THR A 145 -21.53 18.48 6.14
CA THR A 145 -21.06 19.87 6.31
C THR A 145 -20.61 20.05 7.75
N GLY A 146 -19.35 20.46 7.92
CA GLY A 146 -18.77 20.78 9.23
C GLY A 146 -19.36 22.04 9.86
N PRO A 147 -19.09 22.27 11.16
CA PRO A 147 -19.58 23.45 11.89
C PRO A 147 -19.00 24.77 11.37
N ASP A 148 -17.89 24.72 10.65
CA ASP A 148 -17.23 25.84 9.96
C ASP A 148 -17.78 26.07 8.54
N GLY A 149 -18.78 25.29 8.10
CA GLY A 149 -19.35 25.34 6.76
C GLY A 149 -18.50 24.65 5.69
N HIS A 150 -17.34 24.08 6.05
CA HIS A 150 -16.49 23.33 5.15
C HIS A 150 -16.89 21.84 5.12
N PRO A 151 -16.59 21.11 4.03
CA PRO A 151 -16.90 19.69 3.97
C PRO A 151 -16.05 18.89 4.97
N ASN A 152 -16.73 18.04 5.73
CA ASN A 152 -16.14 17.04 6.61
C ASN A 152 -16.45 15.63 6.12
N THR A 153 -15.64 14.67 6.54
CA THR A 153 -15.88 13.24 6.33
C THR A 153 -16.00 12.56 7.68
N GLU A 154 -17.17 11.99 7.95
CA GLU A 154 -17.38 11.15 9.13
C GLU A 154 -17.09 9.70 8.77
N ILE A 155 -16.37 9.02 9.66
CA ILE A 155 -16.00 7.62 9.53
C ILE A 155 -16.38 6.95 10.86
N ASN A 156 -17.38 6.09 10.80
CA ASN A 156 -17.97 5.42 11.97
C ASN A 156 -17.79 3.92 11.81
N VAL A 157 -17.43 3.22 12.88
CA VAL A 157 -17.35 1.76 12.90
C VAL A 157 -18.18 1.22 14.06
N VAL A 158 -19.00 0.21 13.77
CA VAL A 158 -19.68 -0.59 14.77
C VAL A 158 -19.12 -2.00 14.70
N THR A 159 -18.52 -2.50 15.78
CA THR A 159 -17.88 -3.82 15.82
C THR A 159 -17.73 -4.29 17.26
N THR A 160 -17.26 -5.52 17.46
CA THR A 160 -16.96 -6.03 18.80
C THR A 160 -15.51 -5.73 19.22
N ASN A 161 -15.31 -5.29 20.46
CA ASN A 161 -13.98 -5.10 21.06
C ASN A 161 -13.38 -6.41 21.60
N SER A 162 -12.23 -6.31 22.30
CA SER A 162 -11.55 -7.48 22.88
C SER A 162 -12.36 -8.21 23.96
N SER A 163 -13.30 -7.51 24.62
CA SER A 163 -14.21 -8.08 25.61
C SER A 163 -15.50 -8.63 24.99
N HIS A 164 -15.58 -8.71 23.65
CA HIS A 164 -16.75 -9.16 22.90
C HIS A 164 -18.00 -8.29 23.07
N ALA A 165 -17.85 -7.07 23.60
CA ALA A 165 -18.91 -6.08 23.63
C ALA A 165 -19.00 -5.36 22.28
N GLU A 166 -20.21 -5.09 21.82
CA GLU A 166 -20.43 -4.20 20.69
C GLU A 166 -20.06 -2.77 21.08
N VAL A 167 -19.25 -2.13 20.25
CA VAL A 167 -18.78 -0.77 20.44
C VAL A 167 -18.95 0.01 19.14
N GLU A 168 -19.24 1.30 19.29
CA GLU A 168 -19.30 2.27 18.21
C GLU A 168 -18.14 3.27 18.40
N GLU A 169 -17.34 3.44 17.36
CA GLU A 169 -16.24 4.41 17.35
C GLU A 169 -16.38 5.33 16.15
N LYS A 170 -16.25 6.63 16.39
CA LYS A 170 -16.44 7.66 15.38
C LYS A 170 -15.28 8.63 15.33
N VAL A 171 -14.97 9.07 14.11
CA VAL A 171 -14.03 10.16 13.84
C VAL A 171 -14.56 11.07 12.73
N SER A 172 -14.27 12.36 12.83
CA SER A 172 -14.50 13.32 11.75
C SER A 172 -13.17 13.84 11.24
N LEU A 173 -13.00 13.80 9.92
CA LEU A 173 -11.87 14.38 9.21
C LEU A 173 -12.30 15.72 8.61
N ASN A 174 -11.46 16.74 8.74
CA ASN A 174 -11.65 17.99 8.02
C ASN A 174 -11.21 17.87 6.55
N ALA A 175 -11.48 18.90 5.74
CA ALA A 175 -11.13 18.89 4.32
C ALA A 175 -9.64 18.57 4.03
N GLY A 176 -8.72 19.06 4.85
CA GLY A 176 -7.28 18.80 4.68
C GLY A 176 -6.90 17.35 5.00
N GLU A 177 -7.43 16.81 6.09
CA GLU A 177 -7.22 15.41 6.51
C GLU A 177 -7.85 14.43 5.53
N THR A 178 -9.07 14.72 5.07
CA THR A 178 -9.73 13.97 4.00
C THR A 178 -8.89 13.95 2.73
N ARG A 179 -8.30 15.09 2.35
CA ARG A 179 -7.42 15.16 1.18
C ARG A 179 -6.19 14.28 1.35
N VAL A 180 -5.52 14.34 2.50
CA VAL A 180 -4.34 13.50 2.78
C VAL A 180 -4.69 12.02 2.74
N LEU A 181 -5.78 11.60 3.40
CA LEU A 181 -6.22 10.21 3.39
C LEU A 181 -6.50 9.74 1.96
N LYS A 182 -7.22 10.55 1.16
CA LYS A 182 -7.50 10.24 -0.25
C LYS A 182 -6.22 9.99 -1.04
N GLU A 183 -5.24 10.88 -0.97
CA GLU A 183 -3.98 10.73 -1.72
C GLU A 183 -3.21 9.47 -1.28
N LEU A 184 -3.19 9.17 0.02
CA LEU A 184 -2.56 7.96 0.53
C LEU A 184 -3.26 6.68 0.04
N LEU A 185 -4.60 6.68 -0.01
CA LEU A 185 -5.37 5.56 -0.55
C LEU A 185 -5.11 5.35 -2.05
N ILE A 186 -5.13 6.43 -2.85
CA ILE A 186 -4.81 6.38 -4.29
C ILE A 186 -3.40 5.85 -4.51
N TYR A 187 -2.41 6.36 -3.78
CA TYR A 187 -1.03 5.93 -3.87
C TYR A 187 -0.84 4.45 -3.46
N SER A 188 -1.66 3.97 -2.53
CA SER A 188 -1.59 2.60 -2.01
C SER A 188 -2.18 1.58 -2.99
N LEU A 189 -3.25 1.89 -3.71
CA LEU A 189 -3.98 0.94 -4.57
C LEU A 189 -3.08 0.03 -5.45
N PRO A 190 -2.17 0.55 -6.29
CA PRO A 190 -1.32 -0.31 -7.12
C PRO A 190 -0.41 -1.21 -6.28
N ARG A 191 0.00 -0.76 -5.09
CA ARG A 191 0.84 -1.52 -4.15
C ARG A 191 0.06 -2.60 -3.41
N LEU A 192 -1.23 -2.40 -3.15
CA LEU A 192 -2.10 -3.42 -2.56
C LEU A 192 -2.32 -4.61 -3.52
N TYR A 193 -2.39 -4.34 -4.83
CA TYR A 193 -2.42 -5.37 -5.87
C TYR A 193 -1.02 -5.94 -6.20
N GLY A 194 0.04 -5.26 -5.78
CA GLY A 194 1.42 -5.67 -6.09
C GLY A 194 1.89 -5.27 -7.49
N PHE A 195 1.16 -4.41 -8.19
CA PHE A 195 1.52 -3.96 -9.54
C PHE A 195 2.83 -3.20 -9.55
N ASN A 196 3.19 -2.55 -8.44
CA ASN A 196 4.49 -1.92 -8.29
C ASN A 196 5.65 -2.92 -8.48
N LEU A 197 5.50 -4.19 -8.05
CA LEU A 197 6.56 -5.19 -8.24
C LEU A 197 6.73 -5.60 -9.71
N ALA A 198 5.64 -5.61 -10.48
CA ALA A 198 5.67 -5.95 -11.89
C ALA A 198 6.13 -4.77 -12.77
N LEU A 199 5.75 -3.54 -12.40
CA LEU A 199 5.98 -2.34 -13.21
C LEU A 199 7.28 -1.61 -12.86
N GLU A 200 7.72 -1.67 -11.61
CA GLU A 200 8.96 -1.05 -11.12
C GLU A 200 10.12 -2.05 -11.02
N GLY A 201 9.88 -3.32 -11.37
CA GLY A 201 10.90 -4.37 -11.45
C GLY A 201 11.84 -4.18 -12.64
N SER A 202 12.93 -4.96 -12.68
CA SER A 202 13.87 -4.92 -13.81
C SER A 202 13.14 -5.16 -15.14
N PRO A 203 13.38 -4.33 -16.17
CA PRO A 203 12.69 -4.46 -17.44
C PRO A 203 12.94 -5.85 -18.05
N ILE A 204 11.85 -6.50 -18.47
CA ILE A 204 11.93 -7.74 -19.25
C ILE A 204 12.31 -7.34 -20.68
N VAL A 205 13.57 -7.58 -21.06
CA VAL A 205 14.03 -7.37 -22.43
C VAL A 205 13.69 -8.63 -23.24
N GLU A 206 12.58 -8.59 -23.99
CA GLU A 206 12.30 -9.61 -25.02
C GLU A 206 13.41 -9.55 -26.08
N GLY A 207 14.11 -10.66 -26.30
CA GLY A 207 15.15 -10.78 -27.33
C GLY A 207 16.60 -10.82 -26.86
N ALA A 208 16.87 -10.84 -25.54
CA ALA A 208 18.20 -11.21 -25.05
C ALA A 208 18.41 -12.74 -25.16
N GLY A 209 18.58 -13.20 -26.40
CA GLY A 209 19.22 -14.47 -26.67
C GLY A 209 20.60 -14.45 -26.04
N ASN A 210 20.77 -15.25 -24.99
CA ASN A 210 22.03 -15.85 -24.56
C ASN A 210 23.26 -14.92 -24.50
N GLY A 211 23.47 -14.23 -23.37
CA GLY A 211 24.78 -13.70 -23.02
C GLY A 211 24.82 -12.62 -21.94
N GLY A 212 25.30 -12.98 -20.75
CA GLY A 212 25.79 -12.05 -19.70
C GLY A 212 24.80 -11.85 -18.55
N SER A 213 24.83 -12.65 -17.47
CA SER A 213 25.75 -12.55 -16.33
C SER A 213 25.72 -11.20 -15.61
N ASP A 214 24.82 -11.05 -14.65
CA ASP A 214 25.03 -10.22 -13.46
C ASP A 214 24.81 -11.07 -12.19
N ASN A 215 25.80 -11.92 -11.96
CA ASN A 215 26.52 -12.09 -10.69
C ASN A 215 25.77 -11.71 -9.40
N TRP A 216 25.03 -12.65 -8.81
CA TRP A 216 24.92 -12.76 -7.36
C TRP A 216 25.71 -13.97 -6.88
N ASN A 217 26.93 -13.67 -6.46
CA ASN A 217 27.90 -14.59 -5.91
C ASN A 217 27.43 -15.08 -4.52
N GLN A 218 26.88 -16.30 -4.44
CA GLN A 218 26.99 -17.16 -3.26
C GLN A 218 27.30 -18.58 -3.73
N GLY A 219 28.43 -19.09 -3.26
CA GLY A 219 29.15 -20.19 -3.87
C GLY A 219 28.56 -21.58 -3.61
N GLY A 220 28.93 -22.54 -4.46
CA GLY A 220 28.65 -23.95 -4.23
C GLY A 220 28.67 -24.81 -5.48
N ARG A 221 29.87 -25.23 -5.89
CA ARG A 221 30.23 -26.27 -6.87
C ARG A 221 29.16 -27.35 -7.18
N GLY A 222 28.98 -27.65 -8.48
CA GLY A 222 28.51 -28.99 -8.92
C GLY A 222 27.98 -29.05 -10.36
N LYS A 223 28.71 -29.74 -11.25
CA LYS A 223 28.40 -29.98 -12.68
C LYS A 223 27.39 -31.12 -12.88
N ASN A 224 26.46 -30.99 -13.84
CA ASN A 224 26.15 -31.95 -14.93
C ASN A 224 24.91 -31.47 -15.71
N SER A 225 25.00 -31.24 -17.03
CA SER A 225 24.57 -32.19 -18.08
C SER A 225 23.10 -32.61 -17.97
N GLN A 226 22.21 -32.14 -18.86
CA GLN A 226 21.97 -32.78 -20.17
C GLN A 226 20.72 -32.18 -20.85
N ASN A 227 20.87 -32.04 -22.16
CA ASN A 227 19.92 -31.60 -23.17
C ASN A 227 18.67 -32.50 -23.22
N THR A 228 17.46 -31.94 -23.23
CA THR A 228 16.30 -32.56 -23.90
C THR A 228 15.45 -31.49 -24.58
N SER A 229 15.27 -31.72 -25.88
CA SER A 229 14.42 -31.02 -26.83
C SER A 229 12.94 -31.26 -26.57
N GLY A 230 12.10 -30.24 -26.73
CA GLY A 230 10.66 -30.40 -26.82
C GLY A 230 9.96 -29.06 -27.02
N GLY A 231 9.74 -28.70 -28.28
CA GLY A 231 8.95 -27.54 -28.63
C GLY A 231 7.46 -27.76 -28.31
N ALA A 232 6.89 -26.84 -27.55
CA ALA A 232 5.50 -26.43 -27.58
C ALA A 232 5.38 -25.12 -26.77
N ALA A 233 5.29 -23.97 -27.46
CA ALA A 233 4.43 -22.91 -26.97
C ALA A 233 3.00 -23.35 -27.28
N PRO A 234 1.98 -23.27 -26.40
CA PRO A 234 1.51 -22.04 -25.74
C PRO A 234 0.98 -22.28 -24.29
N GLU A 235 0.67 -21.27 -23.47
CA GLU A 235 -0.70 -20.72 -23.31
C GLU A 235 -0.63 -19.53 -22.31
N TRP A 236 -1.29 -18.42 -22.63
CA TRP A 236 -1.36 -17.23 -21.77
C TRP A 236 -2.32 -17.45 -20.59
N PRO A 237 -2.07 -16.87 -19.40
CA PRO A 237 -2.55 -17.43 -18.14
C PRO A 237 -3.68 -16.64 -17.48
N PHE A 238 -4.59 -17.35 -16.81
CA PHE A 238 -5.28 -16.90 -15.60
C PHE A 238 -4.94 -17.84 -14.44
#